data_AF-A0A926XQ17-F1
#
_entry.id   AF-A0A926XQ17-F1
#
_cell.length_a   1.000
_cell.length_b   1.000
_cell.length_c   1.000
_cell.angle_alpha   90.00
_cell.angle_beta   90.00
_cell.angle_gamma   90.00
#
_symmetry.space_group_name_H-M   'P 1'
#
loop_
_entity.id
_entity.type
_entity.pdbx_description
1 polymer ?
#
loop_
_entity_poly.entity_id
_entity_poly.type
_entity_poly.pdbx_seq_one_letter_code
_entity_poly.pdbx_strand_id
1 'polypeptide(L)'
;MKIEFAMKLTAIASATFLTLSLSFTLASTAKADELTQPCRASLDASGQVDEETNNCPLYTKNFSIIGTFASESWQASFSQWEPGYYVLHLKNKSSGRTLNLAGFNVGGTTNRPQYRFEDEDSHGTFIVSFRYSDANTIRLETFYKNHPLDNQLLTRISERVLGGP
;
A
#
# COMPACT_ATOMS: atom_id res chain seq x y z
N MET A 1 15.91 -78.73 -3.81
CA MET A 1 14.47 -78.71 -3.46
C MET A 1 14.31 -79.10 -2.00
N LYS A 2 14.03 -78.11 -1.14
CA LYS A 2 13.24 -78.23 0.10
C LYS A 2 13.19 -76.84 0.73
N ILE A 3 11.98 -76.28 0.78
CA ILE A 3 11.61 -75.11 1.55
C ILE A 3 11.27 -75.63 2.94
N GLU A 4 11.67 -74.93 4.01
CA GLU A 4 10.91 -74.93 5.26
C GLU A 4 11.23 -73.67 6.07
N PHE A 5 10.21 -72.83 6.21
CA PHE A 5 10.11 -71.73 7.16
C PHE A 5 9.70 -72.29 8.52
N ALA A 6 10.32 -71.87 9.62
CA ALA A 6 9.66 -71.85 10.92
C ALA A 6 10.32 -70.83 11.87
N MET A 7 9.55 -69.77 12.11
CA MET A 7 9.73 -68.66 13.04
C MET A 7 9.79 -69.13 14.50
N LYS A 8 10.68 -68.55 15.33
CA LYS A 8 10.46 -68.45 16.78
C LYS A 8 10.87 -67.07 17.30
N LEU A 9 9.93 -66.51 18.04
CA LEU A 9 9.79 -65.16 18.57
C LEU A 9 10.67 -64.88 19.80
N THR A 10 10.61 -63.63 20.27
CA THR A 10 11.01 -63.04 21.57
C THR A 10 12.48 -62.63 21.70
N ALA A 11 12.86 -61.46 22.24
CA ALA A 11 12.17 -60.57 23.15
C ALA A 11 12.58 -59.09 22.96
N ILE A 12 11.76 -58.22 23.53
CA ILE A 12 11.72 -56.76 23.53
C ILE A 12 12.89 -56.19 24.35
N ALA A 13 13.55 -55.13 23.85
CA ALA A 13 14.38 -54.25 24.66
C ALA A 13 14.13 -52.78 24.27
N SER A 14 13.87 -52.00 25.31
CA SER A 14 13.25 -50.68 25.33
C SER A 14 13.97 -49.62 24.51
N ALA A 15 13.25 -48.97 23.60
CA ALA A 15 13.67 -47.73 22.95
C ALA A 15 13.28 -46.55 23.84
N THR A 16 14.26 -45.99 24.53
CA THR A 16 14.14 -44.72 25.27
C THR A 16 13.92 -43.59 24.26
N PHE A 17 12.68 -43.11 24.13
CA PHE A 17 12.37 -41.91 23.36
C PHE A 17 12.89 -40.68 24.13
N LEU A 18 14.07 -40.20 23.78
CA LEU A 18 14.50 -38.83 24.08
C LEU A 18 13.72 -37.89 23.17
N THR A 19 12.55 -37.44 23.62
CA THR A 19 11.89 -36.28 23.02
C THR A 19 12.69 -35.04 23.40
N LEU A 20 13.65 -34.69 22.56
CA LEU A 20 14.30 -33.38 22.60
C LEU A 20 13.24 -32.36 22.17
N SER A 21 12.56 -31.74 23.13
CA SER A 21 11.69 -30.59 22.90
C SER A 21 12.56 -29.44 22.40
N LEU A 22 12.69 -29.32 21.08
CA LEU A 22 13.23 -28.14 20.44
C LEU A 22 12.23 -27.00 20.67
N SER A 23 12.43 -26.24 21.75
CA SER A 23 11.73 -24.99 21.97
C SER A 23 12.25 -23.98 20.94
N PHE A 24 11.64 -23.98 19.74
CA PHE A 24 11.73 -22.85 18.83
C PHE A 24 10.97 -21.68 19.46
N THR A 25 11.67 -20.83 20.21
CA THR A 25 11.15 -19.50 20.54
C THR A 25 11.02 -18.71 19.24
N LEU A 26 9.81 -18.64 18.69
CA LEU A 26 9.45 -17.67 17.66
C LEU A 26 9.52 -16.27 18.28
N ALA A 27 10.66 -15.62 18.16
CA ALA A 27 10.76 -14.17 18.35
C ALA A 27 10.46 -13.49 17.02
N SER A 28 9.17 -13.26 16.75
CA SER A 28 8.67 -12.42 15.66
C SER A 28 7.25 -12.03 16.09
N THR A 29 6.82 -10.77 16.15
CA THR A 29 6.45 -9.99 14.95
C THR A 29 6.06 -8.53 15.26
N ALA A 30 6.51 -7.88 16.35
CA ALA A 30 6.02 -6.53 16.68
C ALA A 30 6.23 -5.46 15.57
N LYS A 31 7.34 -5.55 14.81
CA LYS A 31 7.60 -4.64 13.66
C LYS A 31 6.83 -4.97 12.39
N ALA A 32 6.37 -6.21 12.23
CA ALA A 32 5.58 -6.59 11.06
C ALA A 32 4.14 -6.07 11.17
N ASP A 33 3.62 -5.98 12.40
CA ASP A 33 2.24 -5.57 12.69
C ASP A 33 1.97 -4.09 12.36
N GLU A 34 2.93 -3.20 12.62
CA GLU A 34 2.81 -1.76 12.29
C GLU A 34 2.73 -1.50 10.78
N LEU A 35 3.32 -2.36 9.95
CA LEU A 35 3.33 -2.23 8.48
C LEU A 35 2.00 -2.63 7.83
N THR A 36 1.03 -3.16 8.57
CA THR A 36 -0.24 -3.62 7.98
C THR A 36 -1.48 -3.00 8.61
N GLN A 37 -1.32 -2.00 9.48
CA GLN A 37 -2.46 -1.27 10.04
C GLN A 37 -3.25 -0.57 8.92
N PRO A 38 -4.59 -0.53 8.99
CA PRO A 38 -5.39 0.15 7.99
C PRO A 38 -5.08 1.65 8.02
N CYS A 39 -4.90 2.25 6.84
CA CYS A 39 -4.78 3.71 6.78
C CYS A 39 -6.12 4.36 7.11
N ARG A 40 -6.06 5.45 7.87
CA ARG A 40 -7.20 6.28 8.22
C ARG A 40 -6.74 7.72 8.30
N ALA A 41 -7.52 8.61 7.71
CA ALA A 41 -7.41 10.05 7.92
C ALA A 41 -8.65 10.53 8.67
N SER A 42 -8.46 11.36 9.69
CA SER A 42 -9.52 12.09 10.36
C SER A 42 -9.10 13.52 10.59
N LEU A 43 -10.05 14.43 10.44
CA LEU A 43 -9.88 15.85 10.77
C LEU A 43 -10.39 16.08 12.19
N ASP A 44 -9.55 16.63 13.06
CA ASP A 44 -10.01 17.19 14.33
C ASP A 44 -10.36 18.67 14.11
N ALA A 45 -11.67 18.93 13.98
CA ALA A 45 -12.22 20.28 13.84
C ALA A 45 -12.59 20.92 15.20
N SER A 46 -12.21 20.31 16.33
CA SER A 46 -12.57 20.79 17.67
C SER A 46 -11.60 21.82 18.27
N GLY A 47 -10.46 22.08 17.59
CA GLY A 47 -9.47 23.10 17.92
C GLY A 47 -9.51 24.34 17.02
N GLN A 48 -8.57 25.28 17.22
CA GLN A 48 -8.38 26.45 16.34
C GLN A 48 -7.55 26.15 15.08
N VAL A 49 -7.01 24.93 14.98
CA VAL A 49 -6.20 24.46 13.85
C VAL A 49 -6.77 23.12 13.44
N ASP A 50 -7.07 22.95 12.15
CA ASP A 50 -7.53 21.68 11.60
C ASP A 50 -6.35 20.69 11.63
N GLU A 51 -6.24 19.90 12.70
CA GLU A 51 -5.21 18.86 12.80
C GLU A 51 -5.67 17.59 12.08
N GLU A 52 -4.90 17.17 11.08
CA GLU A 52 -5.08 15.87 10.44
C GLU A 52 -4.39 14.79 11.28
N THR A 53 -5.17 13.84 11.77
CA THR A 53 -4.62 12.56 12.22
C THR A 53 -4.64 11.60 11.04
N ASN A 54 -3.47 11.31 10.49
CA ASN A 54 -3.29 10.31 9.43
C ASN A 54 -2.09 9.41 9.74
N ASN A 55 -2.36 8.12 9.88
CA ASN A 55 -1.32 7.12 10.16
C ASN A 55 -0.55 6.67 8.91
N CYS A 56 -0.86 7.23 7.74
CA CYS A 56 -0.21 6.96 6.46
C CYS A 56 0.23 8.27 5.77
N PRO A 57 1.09 9.09 6.40
CA PRO A 57 1.45 10.41 5.90
C PRO A 57 2.14 10.39 4.53
N LEU A 58 1.99 11.47 3.76
CA LEU A 58 2.66 11.62 2.45
C LEU A 58 4.18 11.82 2.56
N TYR A 59 4.67 12.24 3.72
CA TYR A 59 6.08 12.46 3.97
C TYR A 59 6.44 12.04 5.40
N THR A 60 7.67 11.57 5.56
CA THR A 60 8.33 11.33 6.85
C THR A 60 9.75 11.88 6.77
N LYS A 61 10.55 11.74 7.84
CA LYS A 61 11.91 12.29 7.89
C LYS A 61 12.79 11.95 6.67
N ASN A 62 12.63 10.75 6.10
CA ASN A 62 13.46 10.24 5.00
C ASN A 62 12.64 9.85 3.75
N PHE A 63 11.38 10.25 3.67
CA PHE A 63 10.48 9.86 2.59
C PHE A 63 9.55 11.01 2.23
N SER A 64 9.28 11.19 0.94
CA SER A 64 8.18 12.04 0.47
C SER A 64 7.63 11.45 -0.81
N ILE A 65 6.31 11.28 -0.90
CA ILE A 65 5.63 10.91 -2.14
C ILE A 65 5.10 12.14 -2.91
N ILE A 66 5.28 13.34 -2.36
CA ILE A 66 4.87 14.58 -3.02
C ILE A 66 5.74 14.78 -4.26
N GLY A 67 5.13 15.03 -5.41
CA GLY A 67 5.86 15.30 -6.66
C GLY A 67 5.08 14.95 -7.91
N THR A 68 5.77 14.98 -9.04
CA THR A 68 5.23 14.64 -10.36
C THR A 68 5.78 13.30 -10.83
N PHE A 69 4.88 12.45 -11.30
CA PHE A 69 5.11 11.09 -11.79
C PHE A 69 4.56 10.94 -13.20
N ALA A 70 5.13 10.03 -13.98
CA ALA A 70 4.69 9.78 -15.34
C ALA A 70 4.85 8.32 -15.76
N SER A 71 3.96 7.91 -16.66
CA SER A 71 4.06 6.70 -17.48
C SER A 71 3.95 7.12 -18.95
N GLU A 72 3.81 6.17 -19.88
CA GLU A 72 3.54 6.49 -21.28
C GLU A 72 2.17 7.14 -21.48
N SER A 73 1.14 6.74 -20.72
CA SER A 73 -0.23 7.23 -20.89
C SER A 73 -0.60 8.39 -19.97
N TRP A 74 0.04 8.49 -18.79
CA TRP A 74 -0.36 9.44 -17.75
C TRP A 74 0.80 10.31 -17.27
N GLN A 75 0.45 11.51 -16.84
CA GLN A 75 1.26 12.34 -15.95
C GLN A 75 0.39 12.71 -14.75
N ALA A 76 0.91 12.51 -13.55
CA ALA A 76 0.21 12.75 -12.31
C ALA A 76 1.08 13.62 -11.40
N SER A 77 0.49 14.61 -10.76
CA SER A 77 1.12 15.37 -9.67
C SER A 77 0.31 15.16 -8.42
N PHE A 78 0.96 14.70 -7.36
CA PHE A 78 0.32 14.31 -6.12
C PHE A 78 0.92 15.10 -4.96
N SER A 79 0.05 15.73 -4.17
CA SER A 79 0.45 16.63 -3.08
C SER A 79 -0.62 16.74 -2.00
N GLN A 80 -0.34 17.62 -1.04
CA GLN A 80 -1.26 18.02 0.01
C GLN A 80 -1.36 19.55 -0.01
N TRP A 81 -2.59 20.07 0.06
CA TRP A 81 -2.84 21.52 0.15
C TRP A 81 -2.85 21.96 1.63
N GLU A 82 -3.66 21.28 2.44
CA GLU A 82 -3.83 21.48 3.87
C GLU A 82 -3.90 20.11 4.57
N PRO A 83 -3.73 20.06 5.91
CA PRO A 83 -3.95 18.84 6.67
C PRO A 83 -5.28 18.17 6.28
N GLY A 84 -5.20 16.91 5.88
CA GLY A 84 -6.34 16.06 5.50
C GLY A 84 -6.95 16.40 4.13
N TYR A 85 -6.36 17.31 3.37
CA TYR A 85 -6.80 17.67 2.02
C TYR A 85 -5.70 17.43 0.99
N TYR A 86 -5.81 16.31 0.27
CA TYR A 86 -4.85 15.90 -0.76
C TYR A 86 -5.29 16.35 -2.13
N VAL A 87 -4.31 16.59 -3.01
CA VAL A 87 -4.54 17.08 -4.36
C VAL A 87 -3.88 16.14 -5.36
N LEU A 88 -4.62 15.83 -6.41
CA LEU A 88 -4.19 15.03 -7.54
C LEU A 88 -4.48 15.79 -8.84
N HIS A 89 -3.42 16.24 -9.50
CA HIS A 89 -3.51 16.71 -10.88
C HIS A 89 -3.18 15.57 -11.83
N LEU A 90 -4.03 15.31 -12.82
CA LEU A 90 -3.81 14.29 -13.85
C LEU A 90 -3.78 14.93 -15.23
N LYS A 91 -2.96 14.38 -16.11
CA LYS A 91 -2.99 14.63 -17.54
C LYS A 91 -2.93 13.29 -18.28
N ASN A 92 -3.97 12.98 -19.04
CA ASN A 92 -3.93 11.90 -20.01
C ASN A 92 -3.13 12.37 -21.23
N LYS A 93 -2.04 11.68 -21.56
CA LYS A 93 -1.13 12.10 -22.64
C LYS A 93 -1.69 11.84 -24.04
N SER A 94 -2.62 10.89 -24.17
CA SER A 94 -3.26 10.55 -25.45
C SER A 94 -4.36 11.55 -25.80
N SER A 95 -5.27 11.82 -24.86
CA SER A 95 -6.40 12.73 -25.09
C SER A 95 -6.08 14.20 -24.78
N GLY A 96 -5.00 14.48 -24.05
CA GLY A 96 -4.66 15.81 -23.56
C GLY A 96 -5.54 16.28 -22.38
N ARG A 97 -6.55 15.50 -21.98
CA ARG A 97 -7.46 15.84 -20.87
C ARG A 97 -6.68 16.02 -19.58
N THR A 98 -6.96 17.12 -18.88
CA THR A 98 -6.42 17.41 -17.55
C THR A 98 -7.51 17.38 -16.49
N LEU A 99 -7.17 16.92 -15.30
CA LEU A 99 -8.03 16.93 -14.13
C LEU A 99 -7.28 17.54 -12.96
N ASN A 100 -8.00 18.26 -12.11
CA ASN A 100 -7.51 18.72 -10.82
C ASN A 100 -8.53 18.26 -9.78
N LEU A 101 -8.15 17.25 -9.00
CA LEU A 101 -9.03 16.60 -8.04
C LEU A 101 -8.46 16.79 -6.65
N ALA A 102 -9.34 16.87 -5.67
CA ALA A 102 -8.95 16.91 -4.28
C ALA A 102 -9.87 16.06 -3.42
N GLY A 103 -9.39 15.63 -2.26
CA GLY A 103 -10.16 14.79 -1.36
C GLY A 103 -9.42 14.41 -0.09
N PHE A 104 -10.15 13.73 0.80
CA PHE A 104 -9.66 13.29 2.12
C PHE A 104 -9.74 11.76 2.30
N ASN A 105 -10.17 11.02 1.27
CA ASN A 105 -10.44 9.59 1.38
C ASN A 105 -9.13 8.78 1.32
N VAL A 106 -8.68 8.33 2.49
CA VAL A 106 -7.49 7.48 2.66
C VAL A 106 -7.91 6.09 3.13
N GLY A 107 -7.37 5.07 2.47
CA GLY A 107 -7.55 3.67 2.80
C GLY A 107 -6.30 2.84 2.51
N GLY A 108 -6.46 1.53 2.37
CA GLY A 108 -5.33 0.61 2.23
C GLY A 108 -4.67 0.32 3.58
N THR A 109 -3.35 0.15 3.57
CA THR A 109 -2.55 -0.20 4.77
C THR A 109 -1.32 0.67 4.89
N THR A 110 -0.70 0.75 6.06
CA THR A 110 0.54 1.50 6.28
C THR A 110 1.70 1.08 5.38
N ASN A 111 1.79 -0.17 4.91
CA ASN A 111 2.77 -0.56 3.87
C ASN A 111 2.35 -0.13 2.46
N ARG A 112 1.05 0.04 2.22
CA ARG A 112 0.53 0.47 0.93
C ARG A 112 -0.69 1.38 1.08
N PRO A 113 -0.45 2.67 1.34
CA PRO A 113 -1.52 3.65 1.44
C PRO A 113 -2.26 3.79 0.11
N GLN A 114 -3.53 4.11 0.18
CA GLN A 114 -4.39 4.38 -0.97
C GLN A 114 -5.12 5.70 -0.77
N TYR A 115 -5.01 6.59 -1.74
CA TYR A 115 -5.65 7.91 -1.75
C TYR A 115 -6.64 7.96 -2.90
N ARG A 116 -7.92 8.12 -2.58
CA ARG A 116 -9.02 8.06 -3.55
C ARG A 116 -9.53 9.46 -3.89
N PHE A 117 -9.73 9.68 -5.18
CA PHE A 117 -10.25 10.90 -5.78
C PHE A 117 -11.41 10.56 -6.70
N GLU A 118 -12.45 11.39 -6.71
CA GLU A 118 -13.64 11.21 -7.54
C GLU A 118 -13.82 12.43 -8.44
N ASP A 119 -14.07 12.16 -9.71
CA ASP A 119 -14.47 13.15 -10.71
C ASP A 119 -15.96 12.94 -10.96
N GLU A 120 -16.80 13.69 -10.25
CA GLU A 120 -18.26 13.56 -10.27
C GLU A 120 -18.83 13.79 -11.68
N ASP A 121 -18.26 14.76 -12.43
CA ASP A 121 -18.71 15.13 -13.77
C ASP A 121 -18.60 13.99 -14.77
N SER A 122 -17.52 13.20 -14.67
CA SER A 122 -17.29 12.06 -15.56
C SER A 122 -17.51 10.70 -14.93
N HIS A 123 -18.00 10.65 -13.69
CA HIS A 123 -18.10 9.42 -12.88
C HIS A 123 -16.79 8.62 -12.83
N GLY A 124 -15.67 9.35 -12.83
CA GLY A 124 -14.33 8.80 -12.76
C GLY A 124 -13.90 8.59 -11.32
N THR A 125 -13.18 7.52 -11.04
CA THR A 125 -12.51 7.33 -9.74
C THR A 125 -11.04 7.04 -9.97
N PHE A 126 -10.18 7.70 -9.20
CA PHE A 126 -8.75 7.60 -9.29
C PHE A 126 -8.18 7.22 -7.94
N ILE A 127 -7.35 6.19 -7.89
CA ILE A 127 -6.71 5.74 -6.66
C ILE A 127 -5.20 5.82 -6.87
N VAL A 128 -4.54 6.60 -6.02
CA VAL A 128 -3.08 6.67 -5.95
C VAL A 128 -2.62 5.78 -4.80
N SER A 129 -1.70 4.86 -5.07
CA SER A 129 -1.04 4.07 -4.03
C SER A 129 0.47 4.08 -4.17
N PHE A 130 1.18 3.94 -3.05
CA PHE A 130 2.64 3.93 -3.01
C PHE A 130 3.13 3.03 -1.88
N ARG A 131 4.45 2.84 -1.78
CA ARG A 131 5.09 2.13 -0.67
C ARG A 131 6.16 3.03 -0.06
N TYR A 132 6.27 3.05 1.26
CA TYR A 132 7.33 3.83 1.92
C TYR A 132 8.76 3.37 1.55
N SER A 133 8.91 2.12 1.10
CA SER A 133 10.19 1.59 0.60
C SER A 133 10.55 2.11 -0.80
N ASP A 134 9.64 2.78 -1.50
CA ASP A 134 9.85 3.27 -2.87
C ASP A 134 9.19 4.65 -3.05
N ALA A 135 9.99 5.69 -2.83
CA ALA A 135 9.56 7.07 -3.01
C ALA A 135 9.47 7.48 -4.50
N ASN A 136 9.99 6.68 -5.42
CA ASN A 136 10.11 7.07 -6.83
C ASN A 136 8.95 6.54 -7.68
N THR A 137 7.98 5.88 -7.07
CA THR A 137 6.94 5.22 -7.80
C THR A 137 5.59 5.36 -7.12
N ILE A 138 4.57 5.71 -7.92
CA ILE A 138 3.18 5.56 -7.53
C ILE A 138 2.50 4.57 -8.48
N ARG A 139 1.43 3.93 -7.99
CA ARG A 139 0.46 3.26 -8.84
C ARG A 139 -0.79 4.12 -8.95
N LEU A 140 -1.23 4.36 -10.18
CA LEU A 140 -2.49 5.00 -10.49
C LEU A 140 -3.47 3.95 -11.01
N GLU A 141 -4.56 3.77 -10.28
CA GLU A 141 -5.69 2.94 -10.70
C GLU A 141 -6.84 3.86 -11.09
N THR A 142 -7.43 3.64 -12.26
CA THR A 142 -8.54 4.45 -12.77
C THR A 142 -9.77 3.60 -13.00
N PHE A 143 -10.93 4.16 -12.68
CA PHE A 143 -12.22 3.49 -12.81
C PHE A 143 -13.23 4.44 -13.45
N TYR A 144 -14.20 3.88 -14.15
CA TYR A 144 -15.38 4.59 -14.61
C TYR A 144 -16.62 3.84 -14.15
N LYS A 145 -17.50 4.52 -13.40
CA LYS A 145 -18.69 3.89 -12.79
C LYS A 145 -18.34 2.59 -12.05
N ASN A 146 -17.26 2.61 -11.26
CA ASN A 146 -16.71 1.46 -10.52
C ASN A 146 -16.14 0.30 -11.37
N HIS A 147 -16.08 0.42 -12.69
CA HIS A 147 -15.38 -0.53 -13.55
C HIS A 147 -13.91 -0.13 -13.71
N PRO A 148 -12.95 -1.04 -13.46
CA PRO A 148 -11.53 -0.74 -13.66
C PRO A 148 -11.25 -0.47 -15.13
N LEU A 149 -10.56 0.64 -15.41
CA LEU A 149 -10.14 1.02 -16.76
C LEU A 149 -8.65 0.83 -16.96
N ASP A 150 -7.85 1.26 -16.00
CA ASP A 150 -6.39 1.30 -16.13
C ASP A 150 -5.72 1.10 -14.77
N ASN A 151 -4.52 0.52 -14.82
CA ASN A 151 -3.71 0.27 -13.63
C ASN A 151 -2.23 0.40 -14.00
N GLN A 152 -1.69 1.60 -13.82
CA GLN A 152 -0.35 1.94 -14.27
C GLN A 152 0.59 2.22 -13.11
N LEU A 153 1.85 1.83 -13.31
CA LEU A 153 2.96 2.27 -12.48
C LEU A 153 3.55 3.54 -13.10
N LEU A 154 3.62 4.62 -12.33
CA LEU A 154 4.18 5.90 -12.76
C LEU A 154 5.47 6.16 -11.99
N THR A 155 6.51 6.54 -12.72
CA THR A 155 7.83 6.85 -12.17
C THR A 155 7.96 8.35 -11.92
N ARG A 156 8.59 8.71 -10.81
CA ARG A 156 8.88 10.09 -10.45
C ARG A 156 9.77 10.73 -11.52
N ILE A 157 9.36 11.92 -11.96
CA ILE A 157 10.11 12.74 -12.92
C ILE A 157 10.50 14.10 -12.35
N SER A 158 9.91 14.52 -11.23
CA SER A 158 10.20 15.80 -10.58
C SER A 158 9.69 15.81 -9.14
N GLU A 159 10.43 16.48 -8.24
CA GLU A 159 9.95 16.82 -6.89
C GLU A 159 8.93 17.97 -6.91
N ARG A 160 8.84 18.72 -8.02
CA ARG A 160 7.88 19.81 -8.16
C ARG A 160 6.48 19.27 -8.41
N VAL A 161 5.50 19.92 -7.80
CA VAL A 161 4.07 19.67 -8.00
C VAL A 161 3.58 20.55 -9.17
N LEU A 162 2.84 19.97 -10.10
CA LEU A 162 2.13 20.72 -11.13
C LEU A 162 0.83 21.28 -10.57
N GLY A 163 0.52 22.55 -10.88
CA GLY A 163 -0.77 23.14 -10.53
C GLY A 163 -0.88 23.68 -9.09
N GLY A 164 0.24 23.82 -8.37
CA GLY A 164 0.31 24.66 -7.17
C GLY A 164 0.09 26.14 -7.51
N PRO A 165 -0.17 26.99 -6.50
CA PRO A 165 -0.29 28.43 -6.71
C PRO A 165 1.00 29.03 -7.30
#